data_AF-A0AAD4ZE29-F1
#
_entry.id   AF-A0AAD4ZE29-F1
#
_cell.length_a   1.000
_cell.length_b   1.000
_cell.length_c   1.000
_cell.angle_alpha   90.00
_cell.angle_beta   90.00
_cell.angle_gamma   90.00
#
_symmetry.space_group_name_H-M   'P 1'
#
loop_
_entity.id
_entity.type
_entity.pdbx_description
1 polymer ?
#
loop_
_entity_poly.entity_id
_entity_poly.type
_entity_poly.pdbx_seq_one_letter_code
_entity_poly.pdbx_strand_id
1 'polypeptide(L)'
;MKCGQNYLCDSRYGTGNMKCHIDSCVKTDTRDLGQLLLSKSDGAILTRSSKFDPIKFLELLVMAIIMHDLPFQFVEYAGIRQLFSYVYADIKLVSHNTAKADVLSLYNREKAKLEEILGSVP
;
A
#
# COMPACT_ATOMS: atom_id res chain seq x y z
N MET A 1 -22.86 -21.82 8.93
CA MET A 1 -23.95 -22.66 9.51
C MET A 1 -24.42 -23.60 8.41
N LYS A 2 -24.64 -24.89 8.69
CA LYS A 2 -25.13 -25.83 7.64
C LYS A 2 -26.64 -25.62 7.40
N CYS A 3 -27.08 -25.69 6.15
CA CYS A 3 -28.49 -25.44 5.79
C CYS A 3 -29.45 -26.54 6.28
N GLY A 4 -28.93 -27.74 6.56
CA GLY A 4 -29.69 -28.86 7.10
C GLY A 4 -30.61 -29.55 6.08
N GLN A 5 -30.47 -29.24 4.79
CA GLN A 5 -31.27 -29.91 3.77
C GLN A 5 -30.80 -31.35 3.50
N ASN A 6 -31.77 -32.25 3.43
CA ASN A 6 -31.56 -33.67 3.20
C ASN A 6 -31.93 -34.01 1.76
N TYR A 7 -30.98 -34.57 1.02
CA TYR A 7 -31.18 -35.02 -0.34
C TYR A 7 -31.21 -36.54 -0.38
N LEU A 8 -32.17 -37.09 -1.12
CA LEU A 8 -32.19 -38.51 -1.42
C LEU A 8 -31.10 -38.79 -2.47
N CYS A 9 -30.13 -39.62 -2.11
CA CYS A 9 -29.03 -40.03 -2.98
C CYS A 9 -29.32 -41.45 -3.50
N ASP A 10 -30.26 -41.54 -4.44
CA ASP A 10 -30.63 -42.77 -5.13
C ASP A 10 -30.32 -42.58 -6.63
N SER A 11 -29.93 -43.64 -7.34
CA SER A 11 -29.44 -43.58 -8.74
C SER A 11 -30.48 -43.06 -9.72
N ARG A 12 -31.75 -43.02 -9.31
CA ARG A 12 -32.89 -42.48 -10.06
C ARG A 12 -32.99 -40.96 -10.03
N TYR A 13 -32.28 -40.30 -9.13
CA TYR A 13 -32.30 -38.85 -8.98
C TYR A 13 -30.93 -38.24 -9.31
N GLY A 14 -30.92 -37.22 -10.17
CA GLY A 14 -29.70 -36.51 -10.54
C GLY A 14 -29.28 -35.44 -9.51
N THR A 15 -28.13 -34.81 -9.76
CA THR A 15 -27.59 -33.73 -8.91
C THR A 15 -28.28 -32.38 -9.09
N GLY A 16 -29.28 -32.29 -9.97
CA GLY A 16 -29.99 -31.05 -10.31
C GLY A 16 -30.65 -30.37 -9.10
N ASN A 17 -31.31 -31.14 -8.23
CA ASN A 17 -31.97 -30.62 -7.03
C ASN A 17 -30.98 -29.95 -6.05
N MET A 18 -29.77 -30.52 -5.94
CA MET A 18 -28.71 -29.94 -5.12
C MET A 18 -28.17 -28.64 -5.73
N LYS A 19 -27.98 -28.61 -7.06
CA LYS A 19 -27.51 -27.41 -7.78
C LYS A 19 -28.48 -26.23 -7.62
N CYS A 20 -29.78 -26.44 -7.86
CA CYS A 20 -30.79 -25.40 -7.69
C CYS A 20 -30.86 -24.88 -6.24
N HIS A 21 -30.62 -25.74 -5.26
CA HIS A 21 -30.55 -25.31 -3.86
C HIS A 21 -29.31 -24.47 -3.57
N ILE A 22 -28.14 -24.82 -4.10
CA ILE A 22 -26.92 -24.03 -3.92
C ILE A 22 -27.14 -22.59 -4.44
N ASP A 23 -27.77 -22.45 -5.60
CA ASP A 23 -28.05 -21.16 -6.24
C ASP A 23 -29.05 -20.29 -5.46
N SER A 24 -29.94 -20.89 -4.67
CA SER A 24 -31.06 -20.20 -4.00
C SER A 24 -31.00 -20.20 -2.47
N CYS A 25 -30.12 -20.98 -1.86
CA CYS A 25 -30.09 -21.13 -0.42
C CYS A 25 -29.48 -19.88 0.26
N VAL A 26 -30.27 -19.25 1.12
CA VAL A 26 -29.85 -18.08 1.90
C VAL A 26 -28.67 -18.41 2.84
N LYS A 27 -28.51 -19.67 3.23
CA LYS A 27 -27.42 -20.14 4.10
C LYS A 27 -26.15 -20.52 3.31
N THR A 28 -26.17 -20.55 1.97
CA THR A 28 -24.94 -20.64 1.16
C THR A 28 -24.17 -19.32 1.14
N ASP A 29 -24.86 -18.18 1.29
CA ASP A 29 -24.24 -16.85 1.43
C ASP A 29 -23.69 -16.60 2.85
N THR A 30 -23.43 -17.65 3.63
CA THR A 30 -22.36 -17.52 4.63
C THR A 30 -21.06 -17.54 3.86
N ARG A 31 -20.65 -16.37 3.37
CA ARG A 31 -19.33 -16.14 2.78
C ARG A 31 -18.31 -16.71 3.75
N ASP A 32 -17.80 -17.89 3.42
CA ASP A 32 -16.68 -18.45 4.14
C ASP A 32 -15.55 -17.43 4.04
N LEU A 33 -15.02 -17.01 5.19
CA LEU A 33 -13.89 -16.07 5.23
C LEU A 33 -12.76 -16.59 4.34
N GLY A 34 -12.57 -17.92 4.29
CA GLY A 34 -11.64 -18.60 3.40
C GLY A 34 -11.94 -18.42 1.91
N GLN A 35 -13.21 -18.35 1.51
CA GLN A 35 -13.58 -18.15 0.11
C GLN A 35 -13.54 -16.67 -0.28
N LEU A 36 -13.84 -15.74 0.64
CA LEU A 36 -13.63 -14.30 0.43
C LEU A 36 -12.14 -13.96 0.26
N LEU A 37 -11.27 -14.66 0.98
CA LEU A 37 -9.80 -14.61 0.84
C LEU A 37 -9.33 -15.04 -0.56
N LEU A 38 -10.01 -16.01 -1.18
CA LEU A 38 -9.60 -16.62 -2.45
C LEU A 38 -10.30 -16.01 -3.69
N SER A 39 -11.49 -15.40 -3.52
CA SER A 39 -12.33 -14.96 -4.65
C SER A 39 -11.95 -13.61 -5.27
N LYS A 40 -11.03 -12.86 -4.64
CA LYS A 40 -10.34 -11.77 -5.34
C LYS A 40 -9.04 -12.34 -5.87
N SER A 41 -8.93 -12.41 -7.18
CA SER A 41 -7.79 -12.89 -7.95
C SER A 41 -6.46 -12.15 -7.73
N ASP A 42 -6.41 -11.24 -6.77
CA ASP A 42 -5.20 -10.65 -6.25
C ASP A 42 -5.25 -10.88 -4.74
N GLY A 43 -4.36 -11.74 -4.22
CA GLY A 43 -4.26 -12.16 -2.81
C GLY A 43 -3.96 -11.04 -1.80
N ALA A 44 -4.70 -9.94 -1.87
CA ALA A 44 -4.64 -8.78 -1.02
C ALA A 44 -5.77 -8.83 0.01
N ILE A 45 -5.82 -9.91 0.78
CA ILE A 45 -6.11 -9.79 2.22
C ILE A 45 -4.76 -9.84 2.91
N LEU A 46 -3.96 -8.82 2.65
CA LEU A 46 -3.01 -8.34 3.62
C LEU A 46 -3.62 -7.05 4.11
N THR A 47 -3.69 -6.96 5.43
CA THR A 47 -3.77 -5.75 6.26
C THR A 47 -3.90 -4.45 5.48
N ARG A 48 -4.75 -3.54 5.94
CA ARG A 48 -4.73 -2.11 5.58
C ARG A 48 -3.38 -1.48 5.94
N SER A 49 -2.28 -1.95 5.37
CA SER A 49 -0.96 -1.36 5.40
C SER A 49 -1.09 -0.11 4.55
N SER A 50 -0.86 1.05 5.15
CA SER A 50 -0.73 2.30 4.41
C SER A 50 0.19 2.03 3.23
N LYS A 51 -0.32 2.21 2.00
CA LYS A 51 0.50 2.09 0.80
C LYS A 51 1.72 2.98 1.01
N PHE A 52 2.90 2.45 0.74
CA PHE A 52 4.12 3.24 0.82
C PHE A 52 3.98 4.45 -0.10
N ASP A 53 4.22 5.64 0.45
CA ASP A 53 4.17 6.90 -0.30
C ASP A 53 5.61 7.33 -0.61
N PRO A 54 6.06 7.19 -1.88
CA PRO A 54 7.41 7.57 -2.28
C PRO A 54 7.70 9.05 -2.07
N ILE A 55 6.70 9.92 -2.18
CA ILE A 55 6.86 11.37 -2.01
C ILE A 55 7.15 11.67 -0.55
N LYS A 56 6.37 11.10 0.36
CA LYS A 56 6.58 11.26 1.80
C LYS A 56 7.93 10.71 2.26
N PHE A 57 8.36 9.58 1.70
CA PHE A 57 9.71 9.06 1.96
C PHE A 57 10.80 10.06 1.56
N LEU A 58 10.67 10.65 0.36
CA LEU A 58 11.63 11.62 -0.15
C LEU A 58 11.67 12.89 0.71
N GLU A 59 10.52 13.39 1.16
CA GLU A 59 10.45 14.52 2.09
C GLU A 59 11.18 14.24 3.40
N LEU A 60 10.98 13.04 3.99
CA LEU A 60 11.67 12.63 5.21
C LEU A 60 13.18 12.48 5.00
N LEU A 61 13.60 11.95 3.86
CA LEU A 61 15.01 11.79 3.51
C LEU A 61 15.71 13.14 3.36
N VAL A 62 15.09 14.07 2.64
CA VAL A 62 15.59 15.45 2.48
C VAL A 62 15.69 16.16 3.82
N MET A 63 14.67 16.01 4.67
CA MET A 63 14.69 16.58 6.02
C MET A 63 15.85 16.01 6.84
N ALA A 64 16.08 14.69 6.79
CA ALA A 64 17.19 14.07 7.50
C ALA A 64 18.56 14.57 7.01
N ILE A 65 18.72 14.77 5.69
CA ILE A 65 19.93 15.35 5.10
C ILE A 65 20.19 16.75 5.67
N ILE A 66 19.16 17.60 5.72
CA ILE A 66 19.28 18.99 6.22
C ILE A 66 19.53 19.01 7.73
N MET A 67 18.77 18.23 8.51
CA MET A 67 18.86 18.23 9.99
C MET A 67 20.22 17.75 10.50
N HIS A 68 20.87 16.83 9.77
CA HIS A 68 22.12 16.22 10.20
C HIS A 68 23.32 16.62 9.34
N ASP A 69 23.16 17.61 8.46
CA ASP A 69 24.20 18.10 7.55
C ASP A 69 24.91 16.95 6.79
N LEU A 70 24.12 16.03 6.25
CA LEU A 70 24.65 14.87 5.53
C LEU A 70 25.05 15.26 4.10
N PRO A 71 26.12 14.68 3.54
CA PRO A 71 26.45 14.90 2.14
C PRO A 71 25.31 14.36 1.25
N PHE A 72 25.00 15.02 0.14
CA PHE A 72 23.96 14.52 -0.79
C PHE A 72 24.27 13.13 -1.34
N GLN A 73 25.54 12.73 -1.37
CA GLN A 73 25.98 11.39 -1.75
C GLN A 73 25.52 10.30 -0.76
N PHE A 74 25.05 10.67 0.43
CA PHE A 74 24.51 9.76 1.45
C PHE A 74 23.47 8.79 0.87
N VAL A 75 22.59 9.29 -0.02
CA VAL A 75 21.54 8.48 -0.65
C VAL A 75 22.08 7.41 -1.61
N GLU A 76 23.33 7.56 -2.07
CA GLU A 76 24.00 6.65 -3.00
C GLU A 76 24.92 5.65 -2.30
N TYR A 77 25.15 5.78 -0.99
CA TYR A 77 26.00 4.84 -0.25
C TYR A 77 25.47 3.42 -0.35
N ALA A 78 26.35 2.45 -0.63
CA ALA A 78 25.95 1.07 -0.89
C ALA A 78 25.11 0.45 0.26
N GLY A 79 25.47 0.73 1.52
CA GLY A 79 24.71 0.28 2.68
C GLY A 79 23.34 0.96 2.81
N ILE A 80 23.25 2.24 2.46
CA ILE A 80 22.00 3.00 2.47
C ILE A 80 21.06 2.52 1.35
N ARG A 81 21.59 2.27 0.15
CA ARG A 81 20.81 1.68 -0.96
C ARG A 81 20.29 0.29 -0.61
N GLN A 82 21.11 -0.54 0.04
CA GLN A 82 20.67 -1.85 0.54
C GLN A 82 19.56 -1.70 1.59
N LEU A 83 19.72 -0.79 2.56
CA LEU A 83 18.71 -0.50 3.56
C LEU A 83 17.39 -0.07 2.93
N PHE A 84 17.41 0.87 1.98
CA PHE A 84 16.20 1.32 1.28
C PHE A 84 15.55 0.19 0.48
N SER A 85 16.34 -0.59 -0.25
CA SER A 85 15.82 -1.74 -1.02
C SER A 85 15.21 -2.84 -0.13
N TYR A 86 15.72 -2.99 1.10
CA TYR A 86 15.17 -3.92 2.08
C TYR A 86 13.80 -3.45 2.62
N VAL A 87 13.65 -2.14 2.84
CA VAL A 87 12.41 -1.56 3.36
C VAL A 87 11.29 -1.61 2.31
N TYR A 88 11.59 -1.33 1.04
CA TYR A 88 10.61 -1.40 -0.03
C TYR A 88 11.27 -1.69 -1.39
N ALA A 89 10.80 -2.75 -2.06
CA ALA A 89 11.43 -3.27 -3.27
C ALA A 89 11.31 -2.32 -4.48
N ASP A 90 10.25 -1.51 -4.56
CA ASP A 90 10.01 -0.59 -5.68
C ASP A 90 10.48 0.85 -5.39
N ILE A 91 11.36 1.08 -4.41
CA ILE A 91 11.94 2.42 -4.22
C ILE A 91 12.78 2.75 -5.44
N LYS A 92 12.37 3.77 -6.20
CA LYS A 92 13.25 4.41 -7.17
C LYS A 92 14.41 5.04 -6.42
N LEU A 93 15.58 4.45 -6.57
CA LEU A 93 16.82 4.92 -5.94
C LEU A 93 17.09 6.36 -6.40
N VAL A 94 17.09 7.27 -5.42
CA VAL A 94 17.30 8.70 -5.61
C VAL A 94 18.78 8.93 -5.90
N SER A 95 19.10 9.76 -6.90
CA SER A 95 20.48 10.20 -7.13
C SER A 95 20.82 11.40 -6.25
N HIS A 96 22.11 11.66 -6.00
CA HIS A 96 22.52 12.87 -5.26
C HIS A 96 22.02 14.16 -5.96
N ASN A 97 21.91 14.16 -7.29
CA ASN A 97 21.37 15.27 -8.07
C ASN A 97 19.88 15.50 -7.78
N THR A 98 19.13 14.41 -7.67
CA THR A 98 17.71 14.46 -7.30
C THR A 98 17.57 14.99 -5.88
N ALA A 99 18.35 14.46 -4.93
CA ALA A 99 18.37 14.96 -3.55
C ALA A 99 18.68 16.46 -3.47
N LYS A 100 19.66 16.95 -4.27
CA LYS A 100 19.97 18.37 -4.38
C LYS A 100 18.80 19.19 -4.92
N ALA A 101 18.13 18.71 -5.97
CA ALA A 101 16.98 19.38 -6.56
C ALA A 101 15.80 19.43 -5.56
N ASP A 102 15.57 18.37 -4.80
CA ASP A 102 14.49 18.30 -3.81
C ASP A 102 14.76 19.23 -2.62
N VAL A 103 16.00 19.29 -2.14
CA VAL A 103 16.43 20.25 -1.10
C VAL A 103 16.22 21.69 -1.57
N LEU A 104 16.58 22.00 -2.81
CA LEU A 104 16.38 23.34 -3.37
C LEU A 104 14.89 23.68 -3.52
N SER A 105 14.08 22.72 -3.97
CA SER A 105 12.62 22.85 -4.05
C SER A 105 12.01 23.13 -2.67
N LEU A 106 12.43 22.37 -1.66
CA LEU A 106 12.01 22.57 -0.27
C LEU A 106 12.37 23.97 0.23
N TYR A 107 13.61 24.41 0.00
CA TYR A 107 14.07 25.75 0.37
C TYR A 107 13.20 26.83 -0.29
N ASN A 108 12.95 26.74 -1.60
CA ASN A 108 12.15 27.74 -2.31
C ASN A 108 10.72 27.80 -1.77
N ARG A 109 10.13 26.64 -1.45
CA ARG A 109 8.80 26.55 -0.85
C ARG A 109 8.74 27.23 0.52
N GLU A 110 9.70 26.95 1.40
CA GLU A 110 9.72 27.56 2.73
C GLU A 110 10.05 29.05 2.65
N LYS A 111 10.94 29.46 1.74
CA LYS A 111 11.24 30.87 1.47
C LYS A 111 9.98 31.64 1.05
N ALA A 112 9.21 31.11 0.10
CA ALA A 112 7.98 31.76 -0.38
C ALA A 112 6.95 31.94 0.76
N LYS A 113 6.79 30.94 1.63
CA LYS A 113 5.93 31.04 2.81
C LYS A 113 6.40 32.14 3.77
N LEU A 114 7.71 32.24 4.00
CA LEU A 114 8.28 33.29 4.86
C LEU A 114 8.06 34.69 4.27
N GLU A 115 8.22 34.85 2.95
CA GLU A 115 7.95 36.10 2.26
C GLU A 115 6.47 36.50 2.37
N GLU A 116 5.55 35.55 2.23
CA GLU A 116 4.10 35.77 2.43
C GLU A 116 3.80 36.23 3.86
N ILE A 117 4.32 35.53 4.87
CA ILE A 117 4.12 35.89 6.27
C ILE A 117 4.68 37.29 6.54
N LEU A 118 5.88 37.59 6.08
CA LEU A 118 6.53 38.89 6.32
C LEU A 118 5.77 40.04 5.63
N GLY A 119 5.22 39.81 4.42
CA GLY A 119 4.41 40.80 3.71
C GLY A 119 3.04 41.05 4.35
N SER A 120 2.57 40.15 5.22
CA SER A 120 1.31 40.29 5.96
C SER A 120 1.43 41.05 7.29
N VAL A 121 2.66 41.36 7.72
CA VAL A 121 2.91 42.13 8.95
C VAL A 121 2.78 43.64 8.64
N PRO A 122 1.97 44.41 9.39
CA PRO A 122 1.79 45.86 9.19
C PRO A 122 3.06 46.70 9.41
#